data_AF-A0A0N0UZ17-F1
#
_entry.id   AF-A0A0N0UZ17-F1
#
_cell.length_a   1.000
_cell.length_b   1.000
_cell.length_c   1.000
_cell.angle_alpha   90.00
_cell.angle_beta   90.00
_cell.angle_gamma   90.00
#
_symmetry.space_group_name_H-M   'P 1'
#
loop_
_entity.id
_entity.type
_entity.pdbx_description
1 polymer ?
#
loop_
_entity_poly.entity_id
_entity_poly.type
_entity_poly.pdbx_seq_one_letter_code
_entity_poly.pdbx_strand_id
1 'polypeptide(L)'
;MCVKSYFIRKGLLRTYFLKDDKEISEYFSSENEWVNSPRSFIKQKLDIYYIDALEKTEAFSLHVQDLVYLFDNFPEMERYARLSMGTVSGYMIERIFSLRFTTAKEKYEHFLETYQHIHHRIPLGMIASYLGISQETLSRIRAEK
;
A
#
# COMPACT_ATOMS: atom_id res chain seq x y z
N MET A 1 -3.00 -17.60 -1.06
CA MET A 1 -3.44 -17.42 -2.46
C MET A 1 -4.59 -16.45 -2.46
N CYS A 2 -4.51 -15.39 -3.27
CA CYS A 2 -5.53 -14.37 -3.42
C CYS A 2 -6.65 -14.88 -4.33
N VAL A 3 -7.86 -15.00 -3.78
CA VAL A 3 -9.06 -15.43 -4.50
C VAL A 3 -10.09 -14.32 -4.65
N LYS A 4 -9.87 -13.19 -3.97
CA LYS A 4 -10.75 -12.02 -3.96
C LYS A 4 -9.94 -10.73 -4.06
N SER A 5 -10.47 -9.76 -4.80
CA SER A 5 -10.02 -8.38 -4.81
C SER A 5 -10.97 -7.55 -3.95
N TYR A 6 -10.45 -6.58 -3.20
CA TYR A 6 -11.24 -5.73 -2.31
C TYR A 6 -11.17 -4.27 -2.76
N PHE A 7 -12.30 -3.57 -2.76
CA PHE A 7 -12.35 -2.12 -2.99
C PHE A 7 -12.78 -1.43 -1.69
N ILE A 8 -11.91 -0.58 -1.15
CA ILE A 8 -12.11 0.02 0.17
C ILE A 8 -13.17 1.12 0.06
N ARG A 9 -14.30 0.94 0.74
CA ARG A 9 -15.32 1.97 0.90
C ARG A 9 -15.01 2.90 2.07
N LYS A 10 -14.53 2.32 3.17
CA LYS A 10 -14.11 3.03 4.38
C LYS A 10 -13.05 2.19 5.09
N GLY A 11 -11.99 2.81 5.58
CA GLY A 11 -10.97 2.12 6.35
C GLY A 11 -9.56 2.38 5.85
N LEU A 12 -8.61 1.76 6.54
CA LEU A 12 -7.19 1.85 6.25
C LEU A 12 -6.58 0.47 6.39
N LEU A 13 -5.87 0.04 5.36
CA LEU A 13 -5.20 -1.25 5.30
C LEU A 13 -3.70 -1.02 5.14
N ARG A 14 -2.91 -1.92 5.72
CA ARG A 14 -1.46 -1.97 5.51
C ARG A 14 -1.12 -3.26 4.78
N THR A 15 -0.28 -3.11 3.76
CA THR A 15 0.43 -4.22 3.12
C THR A 15 1.83 -4.29 3.71
N TYR A 16 2.27 -5.46 4.15
CA TYR A 16 3.58 -5.67 4.77
C TYR A 16 4.16 -7.04 4.41
N PHE A 17 5.44 -7.27 4.66
CA PHE A 17 6.06 -8.60 4.58
C PHE A 17 6.85 -8.90 5.85
N LEU A 18 7.20 -10.17 6.05
CA LEU A 18 8.02 -10.59 7.19
C LEU A 18 9.48 -10.71 6.77
N LYS A 19 10.37 -10.13 7.58
CA LYS A 19 11.82 -10.33 7.53
C LYS A 19 12.31 -10.62 8.92
N ASP A 20 12.88 -11.81 9.14
CA ASP A 20 13.36 -12.26 10.45
C ASP A 20 12.28 -12.10 11.55
N ASP A 21 11.06 -12.54 11.25
CA ASP A 21 9.84 -12.41 12.07
C ASP A 21 9.42 -10.96 12.41
N LYS A 22 10.02 -9.97 11.76
CA LYS A 22 9.63 -8.56 11.88
C LYS A 22 8.79 -8.13 10.69
N GLU A 23 7.72 -7.40 10.98
CA GLU A 23 6.85 -6.80 9.97
C GLU A 23 7.50 -5.56 9.35
N ILE A 24 7.65 -5.60 8.03
CA ILE A 24 8.13 -4.49 7.23
C ILE A 24 6.98 -3.92 6.41
N SER A 25 6.53 -2.72 6.77
CA SER A 25 5.43 -2.03 6.08
C SER A 25 5.85 -1.67 4.65
N GLU A 26 5.00 -1.99 3.69
CA GLU A 26 5.26 -1.78 2.27
C GLU A 26 4.36 -0.70 1.66
N TYR A 27 3.07 -0.73 1.98
CA TYR A 27 2.10 0.18 1.39
C TYR A 27 0.91 0.39 2.32
N PHE A 28 0.27 1.55 2.25
CA PHE A 28 -0.96 1.86 2.99
C PHE A 28 -2.06 2.20 1.99
N SER A 29 -3.18 1.49 2.05
CA SER A 29 -4.32 1.70 1.16
C SER A 29 -5.53 2.17 1.94
N SER A 30 -6.20 3.18 1.39
CA SER A 30 -7.32 3.86 2.01
C SER A 30 -8.54 3.92 1.08
N GLU A 31 -9.50 4.77 1.39
CA GLU A 31 -10.76 4.88 0.67
C GLU A 31 -10.59 5.07 -0.85
N ASN A 32 -11.40 4.33 -1.62
CA ASN A 32 -11.40 4.30 -3.09
C ASN A 32 -10.18 3.64 -3.75
N GLU A 33 -9.42 2.86 -2.99
CA GLU A 33 -8.34 2.03 -3.53
C GLU A 33 -8.73 0.55 -3.62
N TRP A 34 -8.14 -0.12 -4.61
CA TRP A 34 -8.17 -1.58 -4.69
C TRP A 34 -7.03 -2.18 -3.88
N VAL A 35 -7.36 -3.20 -3.11
CA VAL A 35 -6.41 -4.05 -2.41
C VAL A 35 -6.54 -5.46 -2.95
N ASN A 36 -5.48 -5.88 -3.63
CA ASN A 36 -5.29 -7.24 -4.07
C ASN A 36 -3.79 -7.57 -4.00
N SER A 37 -3.46 -8.84 -4.23
CA SER A 37 -2.09 -9.27 -4.45
C SER A 37 -1.84 -9.37 -5.95
N PRO A 38 -1.11 -8.42 -6.59
CA PRO A 38 -0.82 -8.52 -8.03
C PRO A 38 -0.05 -9.80 -8.36
N ARG A 39 0.87 -10.19 -7.48
CA ARG A 39 1.68 -11.41 -7.65
C ARG A 39 0.83 -12.67 -7.59
N SER A 40 -0.07 -12.79 -6.62
CA SER A 40 -0.96 -13.95 -6.52
C SER A 40 -2.05 -13.91 -7.58
N PHE A 41 -2.52 -12.74 -7.99
CA PHE A 41 -3.52 -12.56 -9.05
C PHE A 41 -3.02 -13.18 -10.36
N ILE A 42 -1.78 -12.86 -10.74
CA ILE A 42 -1.17 -13.33 -11.99
C ILE A 42 -0.63 -14.77 -11.85
N LYS A 43 0.13 -15.05 -10.79
CA LYS A 43 0.90 -16.30 -10.67
C LYS A 43 0.14 -17.43 -9.98
N GLN A 44 -1.03 -17.15 -9.41
CA GLN A 44 -1.79 -18.09 -8.57
C GLN A 44 -0.94 -18.76 -7.47
N LYS A 45 0.02 -18.02 -6.92
CA LYS A 45 0.92 -18.46 -5.84
C LYS A 45 0.69 -17.64 -4.59
N LEU A 46 1.01 -18.20 -3.42
CA LEU A 46 1.03 -17.44 -2.18
C LEU A 46 1.91 -16.20 -2.35
N ASP A 47 1.39 -15.05 -1.90
CA ASP A 47 2.15 -13.82 -1.93
C ASP A 47 3.14 -13.78 -0.77
N ILE A 48 4.21 -13.01 -0.94
CA ILE A 48 5.15 -12.68 0.14
C ILE A 48 4.59 -11.59 1.06
N TYR A 49 3.55 -10.89 0.59
CA TYR A 49 2.88 -9.84 1.33
C TYR A 49 1.67 -10.36 2.10
N TYR A 50 1.49 -9.77 3.27
CA TYR A 50 0.34 -9.86 4.15
C TYR A 50 -0.42 -8.54 4.13
N ILE A 51 -1.71 -8.59 4.45
CA ILE A 51 -2.57 -7.43 4.53
C ILE A 51 -3.32 -7.48 5.85
N ASP A 52 -3.31 -6.38 6.59
CA ASP A 52 -4.13 -6.17 7.78
C ASP A 52 -4.90 -4.86 7.72
N ALA A 53 -6.02 -4.82 8.45
CA ALA A 53 -6.80 -3.61 8.63
C ALA A 53 -6.29 -2.88 9.86
N LEU A 54 -5.90 -1.60 9.71
CA LEU A 54 -5.43 -0.75 10.81
C LEU A 54 -6.59 -0.12 11.60
N GLU A 55 -7.78 -0.15 11.03
CA GLU A 55 -9.02 0.34 11.63
C GLU A 55 -10.22 -0.48 11.12
N LYS A 56 -11.43 -0.16 11.58
CA LYS A 56 -12.64 -0.81 11.08
C LYS A 56 -12.81 -0.53 9.58
N THR A 57 -12.76 -1.58 8.77
CA THR A 57 -12.81 -1.50 7.31
C THR A 57 -14.11 -2.05 6.75
N GLU A 58 -14.70 -1.29 5.83
CA GLU A 58 -15.80 -1.69 4.95
C GLU A 58 -15.27 -1.73 3.52
N ALA A 59 -15.41 -2.87 2.85
CA ALA A 59 -14.95 -3.04 1.48
C ALA A 59 -15.95 -3.86 0.67
N PHE A 60 -16.05 -3.54 -0.62
CA PHE A 60 -16.65 -4.44 -1.59
C PHE A 60 -15.64 -5.53 -1.94
N SER A 61 -16.11 -6.73 -2.23
CA SER A 61 -15.24 -7.84 -2.65
C SER A 61 -15.74 -8.45 -3.95
N LEU A 62 -14.82 -8.77 -4.86
CA LEU A 62 -15.09 -9.52 -6.08
C LEU A 62 -14.18 -10.75 -6.13
N HIS A 63 -14.65 -11.85 -6.69
CA HIS A 63 -13.75 -12.95 -7.01
C HIS A 63 -12.81 -12.53 -8.13
N VAL A 64 -11.59 -13.07 -8.10
CA VAL A 64 -10.59 -12.81 -9.16
C VAL A 64 -11.12 -13.19 -10.54
N GLN A 65 -11.90 -14.26 -10.65
CA GLN A 65 -12.51 -14.70 -11.91
C GLN A 65 -13.55 -13.69 -12.43
N ASP A 66 -14.33 -13.09 -11.54
CA ASP A 66 -15.28 -12.03 -11.94
C ASP A 66 -14.54 -10.78 -12.42
N LEU A 67 -13.40 -10.45 -11.80
CA LEU A 67 -12.57 -9.33 -12.24
C LEU A 67 -11.97 -9.57 -13.62
N VAL A 68 -11.49 -10.79 -13.91
CA VAL A 68 -11.03 -11.19 -15.25
C VAL A 68 -12.17 -11.10 -16.26
N TYR A 69 -13.36 -11.62 -15.93
CA TYR A 69 -14.54 -11.47 -16.78
C TYR A 69 -14.86 -9.99 -17.08
N LEU A 70 -14.75 -9.12 -16.07
CA LEU A 70 -14.96 -7.68 -16.26
C LEU A 70 -13.93 -7.08 -17.23
N PHE A 71 -12.67 -7.46 -17.14
CA PHE A 71 -11.62 -7.00 -18.06
C PHE A 71 -11.84 -7.48 -19.50
N ASP A 72 -12.30 -8.73 -19.67
CA ASP A 72 -12.51 -9.32 -20.99
C ASP A 72 -13.77 -8.77 -21.70
N ASN A 73 -14.77 -8.31 -20.95
CA ASN A 73 -16.09 -7.95 -21.50
C ASN A 73 -16.40 -6.44 -21.44
N PHE A 74 -15.69 -5.66 -20.63
CA PHE A 74 -15.96 -4.23 -20.43
C PHE A 74 -14.67 -3.40 -20.61
N PRO A 75 -14.44 -2.79 -21.80
CA PRO A 75 -13.23 -2.03 -22.09
C PRO A 75 -12.94 -0.88 -21.11
N GLU A 76 -13.98 -0.33 -20.48
CA GLU A 76 -13.88 0.69 -19.44
C GLU A 76 -13.15 0.17 -18.20
N MET A 77 -13.34 -1.10 -17.85
CA MET A 77 -12.67 -1.74 -16.72
C MET A 77 -11.18 -1.95 -16.99
N GLU A 78 -10.82 -2.32 -18.21
CA GLU A 78 -9.42 -2.37 -18.66
C GLU A 78 -8.76 -0.99 -18.62
N ARG A 79 -9.46 0.05 -19.11
CA ARG A 79 -8.97 1.44 -19.02
C ARG A 79 -8.77 1.87 -17.57
N TYR A 80 -9.74 1.57 -16.70
CA TYR A 80 -9.66 1.86 -15.29
C TYR A 80 -8.46 1.16 -14.64
N ALA A 81 -8.31 -0.15 -14.85
CA ALA A 81 -7.21 -0.93 -14.31
C ALA A 81 -5.85 -0.39 -14.77
N ARG A 82 -5.70 -0.06 -16.06
CA ARG A 82 -4.47 0.52 -16.61
C ARG A 82 -4.11 1.85 -15.95
N LEU A 83 -5.08 2.75 -15.79
CA LEU A 83 -4.84 4.05 -15.15
C LEU A 83 -4.48 3.87 -13.67
N SER A 84 -5.23 3.03 -12.95
CA SER A 84 -4.98 2.72 -11.54
C SER A 84 -3.59 2.11 -11.31
N MET A 85 -3.20 1.13 -12.13
CA MET A 85 -1.86 0.54 -12.07
C MET A 85 -0.76 1.56 -12.40
N GLY A 86 -1.00 2.49 -13.34
CA GLY A 86 -0.07 3.57 -13.65
C GLY A 86 0.20 4.47 -12.46
N THR A 87 -0.86 4.86 -11.74
CA THR A 87 -0.76 5.65 -10.51
C THR A 87 0.03 4.92 -9.42
N VAL A 88 -0.30 3.66 -9.13
CA VAL A 88 0.41 2.85 -8.13
C VAL A 88 1.89 2.66 -8.52
N SER A 89 2.17 2.42 -9.80
CA SER A 89 3.54 2.28 -10.30
C SER A 89 4.35 3.57 -10.11
N GLY A 90 3.74 4.74 -10.38
CA GLY A 90 4.35 6.04 -10.13
C GLY A 90 4.77 6.20 -8.67
N TYR A 91 3.85 5.94 -7.73
CA TYR A 91 4.16 5.98 -6.29
C TYR A 91 5.29 5.03 -5.89
N MET A 92 5.31 3.82 -6.44
CA MET A 92 6.37 2.86 -6.15
C MET A 92 7.73 3.31 -6.68
N ILE A 93 7.79 3.95 -7.85
CA ILE A 93 9.03 4.51 -8.42
C ILE A 93 9.54 5.65 -7.53
N GLU A 94 8.67 6.60 -7.14
CA GLU A 94 9.04 7.71 -6.26
C GLU A 94 9.52 7.21 -4.89
N ARG A 95 8.84 6.21 -4.33
CA ARG A 95 9.26 5.57 -3.08
C ARG A 95 10.64 4.93 -3.21
N ILE A 96 10.93 4.19 -4.28
CA ILE A 96 12.26 3.61 -4.52
C ILE A 96 13.32 4.70 -4.59
N PHE A 97 13.03 5.80 -5.27
CA PHE A 97 13.93 6.95 -5.34
C PHE A 97 14.19 7.54 -3.95
N SER A 98 13.12 7.84 -3.19
CA SER A 98 13.20 8.37 -1.83
C SER A 98 14.01 7.45 -0.91
N LEU A 99 13.76 6.13 -0.95
CA LEU A 99 14.50 5.19 -0.12
C LEU A 99 16.01 5.16 -0.39
N ARG A 100 16.44 5.43 -1.63
CA ARG A 100 17.84 5.33 -2.08
C ARG A 100 18.62 6.63 -1.98
N PHE A 101 17.97 7.76 -2.26
CA PHE A 101 18.67 9.01 -2.57
C PHE A 101 18.37 10.15 -1.62
N THR A 102 17.53 9.95 -0.60
CA THR A 102 17.17 11.01 0.35
C THR A 102 17.52 10.67 1.79
N THR A 103 17.68 11.70 2.61
CA THR A 103 17.91 11.63 4.05
C THR A 103 16.66 11.15 4.79
N ALA A 104 16.81 10.74 6.05
CA ALA A 104 15.66 10.29 6.85
C ALA A 104 14.56 11.37 7.01
N LYS A 105 14.95 12.65 7.04
CA LYS A 105 14.02 13.77 7.09
C LYS A 105 13.23 13.91 5.79
N GLU A 106 13.93 13.95 4.66
CA GLU A 106 13.30 14.03 3.32
C GLU A 106 12.41 12.82 3.03
N LYS A 107 12.79 11.61 3.49
CA LYS A 107 11.92 10.42 3.41
C LYS A 107 10.60 10.63 4.15
N TYR A 108 10.65 11.23 5.34
CA TYR A 108 9.44 11.51 6.12
C TYR A 108 8.60 12.61 5.48
N GLU A 109 9.21 13.68 4.95
CA GLU A 109 8.50 14.73 4.21
C GLU A 109 7.78 14.16 2.98
N HIS A 110 8.49 13.35 2.18
CA HIS A 110 7.88 12.64 1.06
C HIS A 110 6.71 11.75 1.50
N PHE A 111 6.84 11.02 2.61
CA PHE A 111 5.75 10.22 3.15
C PHE A 111 4.52 11.05 3.53
N LEU A 112 4.72 12.22 4.12
CA LEU A 112 3.62 13.13 4.45
C LEU A 112 2.92 13.65 3.21
N GLU A 113 3.64 13.87 2.11
CA GLU A 113 3.06 14.26 0.82
C GLU A 113 2.29 13.11 0.19
N THR A 114 2.91 11.93 0.09
CA THR A 114 2.28 10.72 -0.48
C THR A 114 1.01 10.32 0.27
N TYR A 115 1.05 10.36 1.60
CA TYR A 115 -0.04 9.94 2.47
C TYR A 115 -0.70 11.11 3.20
N GLN A 116 -0.77 12.28 2.56
CA GLN A 116 -1.29 13.52 3.17
C GLN A 116 -2.65 13.36 3.86
N HIS A 117 -3.54 12.53 3.32
CA HIS A 117 -4.89 12.34 3.87
C HIS A 117 -4.98 11.30 4.98
N ILE A 118 -3.95 10.47 5.17
CA ILE A 118 -4.03 9.30 6.05
C ILE A 118 -2.86 9.13 7.01
N HIS A 119 -1.77 9.89 6.86
CA HIS A 119 -0.56 9.76 7.68
C HIS A 119 -0.84 9.82 9.19
N HIS A 120 -1.83 10.62 9.60
CA HIS A 120 -2.24 10.77 11.00
C HIS A 120 -2.98 9.54 11.57
N ARG A 121 -3.52 8.67 10.70
CA ARG A 121 -4.18 7.40 11.07
C ARG A 121 -3.18 6.24 11.22
N ILE A 122 -1.94 6.41 10.75
CA ILE A 122 -0.94 5.34 10.71
C ILE A 122 -0.07 5.36 11.98
N PRO A 123 0.07 4.23 12.70
CA PRO A 123 0.95 4.14 13.86
C PRO A 123 2.41 4.47 13.52
N LEU A 124 3.08 5.22 14.40
CA LEU A 124 4.43 5.73 14.16
C LEU A 124 5.46 4.63 13.84
N GLY A 125 5.36 3.47 14.51
CA GLY A 125 6.24 2.33 14.25
C GLY A 125 6.08 1.76 12.84
N MET A 126 4.85 1.76 12.30
CA MET A 126 4.58 1.32 10.93
C MET A 126 5.11 2.32 9.89
N ILE A 127 5.06 3.62 10.20
CA ILE A 127 5.69 4.67 9.38
C ILE A 127 7.21 4.48 9.39
N ALA A 128 7.83 4.32 10.56
CA ALA A 128 9.28 4.11 10.67
C ALA A 128 9.73 2.86 9.89
N SER A 129 8.96 1.77 9.99
CA SER A 129 9.15 0.54 9.22
C SER A 129 9.08 0.78 7.71
N TYR A 130 8.07 1.52 7.23
CA TYR A 130 7.93 1.90 5.81
C TYR A 130 9.11 2.72 5.29
N LEU A 131 9.64 3.64 6.11
CA LEU A 131 10.76 4.52 5.77
C LEU A 131 12.13 3.81 5.85
N GLY A 132 12.19 2.63 6.45
CA GLY A 132 13.43 1.90 6.69
C GLY A 132 14.34 2.56 7.74
N ILE A 133 13.76 3.22 8.75
CA ILE A 133 14.48 3.88 9.85
C ILE A 133 13.95 3.41 11.22
N SER A 134 14.68 3.65 12.30
CA SER A 134 14.18 3.36 13.64
C SER A 134 13.06 4.32 14.05
N GLN A 135 12.12 3.85 14.86
CA GLN A 135 11.04 4.68 15.42
C GLN A 135 11.59 5.84 16.27
N GLU A 136 12.72 5.64 16.95
CA GLU A 136 13.45 6.69 17.67
C GLU A 136 13.97 7.79 16.73
N THR A 137 14.57 7.41 15.60
CA THR A 137 15.04 8.36 14.58
C THR A 137 13.88 9.17 14.03
N LEU A 138 12.76 8.52 13.70
CA LEU A 138 11.56 9.21 13.25
C LEU A 138 11.00 10.16 14.33
N SER A 139 11.05 9.76 15.61
CA SER A 139 10.58 10.59 16.71
C SER A 139 11.43 11.86 16.87
N ARG A 140 12.76 11.76 16.72
CA ARG A 140 13.66 12.92 16.72
C ARG A 140 13.36 13.90 15.58
N ILE A 141 13.21 13.38 14.35
CA ILE A 141 12.88 14.19 13.17
C ILE A 141 11.58 14.98 13.38
N ARG A 142 10.58 14.38 14.03
CA ARG A 142 9.30 15.04 14.34
C ARG A 142 9.42 16.11 15.44
N ALA A 143 10.40 15.99 16.32
CA ALA A 143 10.64 16.94 17.42
C ALA A 143 11.50 18.15 17.01
N GLU A 144 12.22 18.07 15.89
CA GLU A 144 13.02 19.17 15.31
C GLU A 144 12.18 20.18 14.52
N LYS A 145 10.85 20.02 14.48
CA LYS A 145 9.88 21.00 13.96
C LYS A 145 9.50 22.02 15.02
#